data_AF-A0A6L8HW34-F1
#
_entry.id   AF-A0A6L8HW34-F1
#
_cell.length_a   1.000
_cell.length_b   1.000
_cell.length_c   1.000
_cell.angle_alpha   90.00
_cell.angle_beta   90.00
_cell.angle_gamma   90.00
#
_symmetry.space_group_name_H-M   'P 1'
#
loop_
_entity.id
_entity.type
_entity.pdbx_description
1 polymer ?
#
loop_
_entity_poly.entity_id
_entity_poly.type
_entity_poly.pdbx_seq_one_letter_code
_entity_poly.pdbx_strand_id
1 'polypeptide(L)'
;MIEVATAAPRVTMVGAHLGAGASFYLSMPEVRAAVPNLLFDTAATSLLYDSGTIARLVATAGAERVLFASDFPLRRPGAELKRTLEGLDAGDAKAIAGENARRRLC
;
A
#
# COMPACT_ATOMS: atom_id res chain seq x y z
N MET A 1 -10.51 10.14 3.34
CA MET A 1 -10.12 9.12 2.34
C MET A 1 -11.17 8.04 2.20
N ILE A 2 -11.52 7.32 3.28
CA ILE A 2 -12.52 6.24 3.23
C ILE A 2 -13.86 6.72 2.66
N GLU A 3 -14.43 7.80 3.19
CA GLU A 3 -15.70 8.37 2.69
C GLU A 3 -15.66 8.66 1.19
N VAL A 4 -14.59 9.32 0.72
CA VAL A 4 -14.41 9.67 -0.70
C VAL A 4 -14.24 8.41 -1.57
N ALA A 5 -13.47 7.43 -1.10
CA ALA A 5 -13.27 6.16 -1.81
C ALA A 5 -14.58 5.37 -1.93
N THR A 6 -15.40 5.36 -0.88
CA THR A 6 -16.75 4.75 -0.87
C THR A 6 -17.71 5.49 -1.80
N ALA A 7 -17.67 6.83 -1.83
CA ALA A 7 -18.54 7.64 -2.67
C ALA A 7 -18.18 7.56 -4.17
N ALA A 8 -16.93 7.23 -4.50
CA ALA A 8 -16.43 7.12 -5.87
C ALA A 8 -15.81 5.75 -6.17
N PRO A 9 -16.59 4.65 -6.12
CA PRO A 9 -16.07 3.29 -6.19
C PRO A 9 -15.43 2.91 -7.55
N ARG A 10 -15.70 3.71 -8.60
CA ARG A 10 -15.11 3.52 -9.94
C ARG A 10 -13.75 4.20 -10.10
N VAL A 11 -13.35 5.04 -9.15
CA VAL A 11 -12.07 5.75 -9.20
C VAL A 11 -11.05 4.94 -8.42
N THR A 12 -10.02 4.44 -9.08
CA THR A 12 -8.84 3.89 -8.39
C THR A 12 -8.14 5.03 -7.64
N MET A 13 -8.01 4.89 -6.33
CA MET A 13 -7.37 5.89 -5.47
C MET A 13 -6.10 5.31 -4.87
N VAL A 14 -5.01 6.08 -4.87
CA VAL A 14 -3.77 5.72 -4.17
C VAL A 14 -3.68 6.54 -2.89
N GLY A 15 -3.71 5.86 -1.76
CA GLY A 15 -3.45 6.43 -0.45
C GLY A 15 -1.95 6.55 -0.24
N ALA A 16 -1.44 7.78 -0.36
CA ALA A 16 -0.03 8.08 -0.13
C ALA A 16 0.39 7.73 1.30
N HIS A 17 1.61 7.18 1.45
CA HIS A 17 2.19 6.85 2.76
C HIS A 17 1.27 5.93 3.59
N LEU A 18 0.84 4.82 2.99
CA LEU A 18 -0.18 3.91 3.54
C LEU A 18 -1.53 4.58 3.84
N GLY A 19 -1.87 5.64 3.11
CA GLY A 19 -3.12 6.39 3.26
C GLY A 19 -3.18 7.22 4.55
N ALA A 20 -2.04 7.66 5.08
CA ALA A 20 -1.95 8.41 6.34
C ALA A 20 -2.70 7.73 7.51
N GLY A 21 -2.54 6.40 7.63
CA GLY A 21 -3.22 5.58 8.64
C GLY A 21 -4.61 5.07 8.23
N ALA A 22 -5.17 5.49 7.08
CA ALA A 22 -6.43 4.94 6.56
C ALA A 22 -6.37 3.41 6.35
N SER A 23 -5.19 2.89 6.04
CA SER A 23 -4.94 1.45 5.91
C SER A 23 -5.25 0.64 7.18
N PHE A 24 -5.15 1.23 8.38
CA PHE A 24 -5.46 0.53 9.63
C PHE A 24 -6.95 0.20 9.77
N TYR A 25 -7.82 1.04 9.21
CA TYR A 25 -9.26 0.81 9.22
C TYR A 25 -9.67 -0.40 8.37
N LEU A 26 -8.79 -0.93 7.51
CA LEU A 26 -9.07 -2.18 6.79
C LEU A 26 -9.14 -3.41 7.69
N SER A 27 -8.70 -3.29 8.94
CA SER A 27 -8.96 -4.31 9.97
C SER A 27 -10.45 -4.44 10.29
N MET A 28 -11.27 -3.43 9.95
CA MET A 28 -12.73 -3.50 9.99
C MET A 28 -13.25 -4.09 8.67
N PRO A 29 -13.85 -5.30 8.67
CA PRO A 29 -14.26 -5.97 7.43
C PRO A 29 -15.20 -5.15 6.56
N GLU A 30 -16.11 -4.39 7.16
CA GLU A 30 -17.09 -3.53 6.47
C GLU A 30 -16.39 -2.39 5.73
N VAL A 31 -15.38 -1.77 6.35
CA VAL A 31 -14.58 -0.71 5.71
C VAL A 31 -13.79 -1.30 4.54
N ARG A 32 -13.11 -2.43 4.75
CA ARG A 32 -12.33 -3.10 3.70
C ARG A 32 -13.17 -3.50 2.49
N ALA A 33 -14.40 -3.94 2.74
CA ALA A 33 -15.37 -4.27 1.69
C ALA A 33 -15.89 -3.02 0.96
N ALA A 34 -16.03 -1.90 1.66
CA ALA A 34 -16.54 -0.65 1.10
C ALA A 34 -15.54 0.09 0.19
N VAL A 35 -14.23 -0.13 0.35
CA VAL A 35 -13.18 0.57 -0.42
C VAL A 35 -12.28 -0.36 -1.25
N PRO A 36 -12.83 -1.21 -2.15
CA PRO A 36 -12.03 -2.13 -2.97
C PRO A 36 -11.12 -1.40 -3.99
N ASN A 37 -11.43 -0.14 -4.26
CA ASN A 37 -10.74 0.76 -5.18
C ASN A 37 -9.57 1.52 -4.55
N LEU A 38 -9.33 1.35 -3.23
CA LEU A 38 -8.23 2.01 -2.53
C LEU A 38 -6.97 1.14 -2.53
N LEU A 39 -5.89 1.70 -3.09
CA LEU A 39 -4.53 1.18 -3.08
C LEU A 39 -3.68 1.99 -2.11
N PHE A 40 -2.54 1.46 -1.68
CA PHE A 40 -1.67 2.10 -0.69
C PHE A 40 -0.22 2.07 -1.17
N ASP A 41 0.43 3.23 -1.23
CA ASP A 41 1.86 3.26 -1.53
C ASP A 41 2.72 3.17 -0.26
N THR A 42 3.95 2.67 -0.43
CA THR A 42 4.90 2.49 0.68
C THR A 42 5.82 3.68 0.93
N ALA A 43 5.56 4.83 0.29
CA ALA A 43 6.43 6.00 0.39
C ALA A 43 6.58 6.46 1.84
N ALA A 44 7.82 6.80 2.24
CA ALA A 44 8.15 7.30 3.57
C ALA A 44 7.75 6.40 4.76
N THR A 45 7.38 5.14 4.52
CA THR A 45 6.94 4.25 5.62
C THR A 45 8.01 4.02 6.66
N SER A 46 9.28 4.00 6.25
CA SER A 46 10.44 3.90 7.13
C SER A 46 10.59 5.04 8.14
N LEU A 47 9.91 6.18 7.94
CA LEU A 47 9.95 7.35 8.82
C LEU A 47 8.86 7.32 9.91
N LEU A 48 7.76 6.60 9.68
CA LEU A 48 6.56 6.66 10.53
C LEU A 48 6.17 5.31 11.13
N TYR A 49 6.57 4.20 10.50
CA TYR A 49 6.07 2.87 10.79
C TYR A 49 7.19 1.86 11.07
N ASP A 50 6.88 0.87 11.90
CA ASP A 50 7.78 -0.25 12.16
C ASP A 50 7.90 -1.19 10.95
N SER A 51 8.97 -1.98 10.91
CA SER A 51 9.30 -2.87 9.78
C SER A 51 8.22 -3.93 9.48
N GLY A 52 7.39 -4.30 10.46
CA GLY A 52 6.30 -5.26 10.24
C GLY A 52 5.05 -4.68 9.60
N THR A 53 4.98 -3.36 9.41
CA THR A 53 3.75 -2.69 8.97
C THR A 53 3.32 -3.09 7.56
N ILE A 54 4.26 -3.26 6.62
CA ILE A 54 3.94 -3.69 5.25
C ILE A 54 3.37 -5.11 5.25
N ALA A 55 4.02 -6.05 5.95
CA ALA A 55 3.53 -7.43 6.05
C ALA A 55 2.12 -7.50 6.66
N ARG A 56 1.83 -6.70 7.71
CA ARG A 56 0.48 -6.61 8.30
C ARG A 56 -0.54 -6.04 7.32
N LEU A 57 -0.17 -5.02 6.55
CA LEU A 57 -1.04 -4.47 5.51
C LEU A 57 -1.34 -5.50 4.43
N VAL A 58 -0.32 -6.22 3.95
CA VAL A 58 -0.49 -7.31 2.98
C VAL A 58 -1.44 -8.37 3.51
N ALA A 59 -1.26 -8.83 4.74
CA ALA A 59 -2.16 -9.80 5.38
C ALA A 59 -3.61 -9.29 5.54
N THR A 60 -3.81 -7.97 5.66
CA THR A 60 -5.13 -7.36 5.89
C THR A 60 -5.85 -6.98 4.61
N ALA A 61 -5.13 -6.41 3.65
CA ALA A 61 -5.67 -5.79 2.44
C ALA A 61 -5.44 -6.62 1.17
N GLY A 62 -4.51 -7.57 1.21
CA GLY A 62 -4.00 -8.27 0.04
C GLY A 62 -2.84 -7.52 -0.61
N ALA A 63 -1.84 -8.26 -1.09
CA ALA A 63 -0.66 -7.68 -1.74
C ALA A 63 -1.04 -6.86 -2.98
N GLU A 64 -2.13 -7.20 -3.67
CA GLU A 64 -2.61 -6.51 -4.88
C GLU A 64 -3.06 -5.06 -4.65
N ARG A 65 -3.19 -4.65 -3.37
CA ARG A 65 -3.53 -3.29 -2.97
C ARG A 65 -2.33 -2.46 -2.51
N VAL A 66 -1.13 -3.04 -2.49
CA VAL A 66 0.08 -2.36 -2.02
C VAL A 66 1.00 -2.05 -3.21
N LEU A 67 1.50 -0.82 -3.25
CA LEU A 67 2.36 -0.30 -4.32
C LEU A 67 3.68 0.15 -3.73
N PHE A 68 4.81 -0.28 -4.32
CA PHE A 68 6.08 0.31 -3.95
C PHE A 68 6.14 1.79 -4.36
N ALA A 69 6.48 2.65 -3.41
CA ALA A 69 6.92 4.01 -3.66
C ALA A 69 8.04 4.38 -2.68
N SER A 70 8.97 5.21 -3.14
CA SER A 70 10.16 5.56 -2.36
C SER A 70 10.08 6.91 -1.67
N ASP A 71 9.27 7.84 -2.16
CA ASP A 71 9.33 9.25 -1.77
C ASP A 71 10.66 9.94 -2.12
N PHE A 72 11.25 9.63 -3.28
CA PHE A 72 12.42 10.36 -3.77
C PHE A 72 12.07 11.83 -4.06
N PRO A 73 12.91 12.82 -3.67
CA PRO A 73 14.28 12.71 -3.18
C PRO A 73 14.45 12.54 -1.67
N LEU A 74 13.36 12.51 -0.88
CA LEU A 74 13.44 12.39 0.58
C LEU A 74 14.08 11.06 1.01
N ARG A 75 13.78 9.97 0.29
CA ARG A 75 14.41 8.65 0.52
C ARG A 75 15.00 8.08 -0.76
N ARG A 76 15.96 7.16 -0.60
CA ARG A 76 16.63 6.48 -1.72
C ARG A 76 15.81 5.26 -2.16
N PRO A 77 15.43 5.14 -3.45
CA PRO A 77 14.60 4.04 -3.93
C PRO A 77 15.11 2.64 -3.58
N GLY A 78 16.41 2.36 -3.78
CA GLY A 78 16.96 1.04 -3.49
C GLY A 78 16.89 0.63 -2.02
N ALA A 79 17.05 1.59 -1.09
CA ALA A 79 16.98 1.31 0.35
C ALA A 79 15.53 1.06 0.80
N GLU A 80 14.58 1.88 0.32
CA GLU A 80 13.16 1.70 0.63
C GLU A 80 12.61 0.42 0.00
N LEU A 81 13.04 0.06 -1.22
CA LEU A 81 12.64 -1.18 -1.86
C LEU A 81 13.09 -2.38 -1.03
N LYS A 82 14.38 -2.43 -0.65
CA LYS A 82 14.89 -3.52 0.19
C LYS A 82 14.09 -3.68 1.48
N ARG A 83 13.79 -2.57 2.17
CA ARG A 83 13.02 -2.60 3.42
C ARG A 83 11.55 -3.00 3.21
N THR A 84 10.92 -2.50 2.15
CA THR A 84 9.51 -2.80 1.83
C THR A 84 9.29 -4.28 1.59
N LEU A 85 10.25 -4.93 0.93
CA LEU A 85 10.17 -6.34 0.55
C LEU A 85 10.64 -7.29 1.67
N GLU A 86 11.17 -6.76 2.77
CA GLU A 86 11.70 -7.56 3.86
C GLU A 86 10.59 -8.39 4.54
N GLY A 87 10.78 -9.70 4.61
CA GLY A 87 9.82 -10.62 5.24
C GLY A 87 8.59 -10.98 4.41
N LEU A 88 8.51 -10.51 3.16
CA LEU A 88 7.47 -10.92 2.21
C LEU A 88 7.88 -12.18 1.45
N ASP A 89 6.90 -12.99 1.02
CA ASP A 89 7.19 -14.06 0.07
C ASP A 89 7.50 -13.51 -1.34
N ALA A 90 8.06 -14.36 -2.19
CA ALA A 90 8.53 -13.96 -3.51
C ALA A 90 7.41 -13.44 -4.44
N GLY A 91 6.19 -13.94 -4.28
CA GLY A 91 5.03 -13.52 -5.06
C GLY A 91 4.59 -12.11 -4.68
N ASP A 92 4.37 -11.90 -3.39
CA ASP A 92 3.98 -10.60 -2.83
C ASP A 92 5.04 -9.54 -3.08
N ALA A 93 6.32 -9.89 -2.90
CA ALA A 93 7.42 -8.98 -3.14
C ALA A 93 7.47 -8.51 -4.61
N LYS A 94 7.29 -9.44 -5.55
CA LYS A 94 7.26 -9.11 -6.98
C LYS A 94 6.04 -8.25 -7.34
N ALA A 95 4.88 -8.57 -6.76
CA ALA A 95 3.65 -7.81 -6.96
C ALA A 95 3.83 -6.34 -6.55
N ILE A 96 4.34 -6.13 -5.34
CA ILE A 96 4.50 -4.81 -4.73
C ILE A 96 5.63 -4.01 -5.39
N ALA A 97 6.74 -4.65 -5.77
CA ALA A 97 7.89 -3.99 -6.38
C ALA A 97 7.57 -3.28 -7.71
N GLY A 98 6.47 -3.65 -8.39
CA GLY A 98 6.02 -2.89 -9.57
C GLY A 98 4.90 -3.51 -10.39
N GLU A 99 4.60 -4.81 -10.26
CA GLU A 99 3.55 -5.42 -11.08
C GLU A 99 2.15 -4.86 -10.77
N ASN A 100 1.88 -4.53 -9.51
CA ASN A 100 0.63 -3.90 -9.11
C ASN A 100 0.49 -2.52 -9.74
N ALA A 101 1.53 -1.69 -9.71
CA ALA A 101 1.52 -0.37 -10.34
C ALA A 101 1.24 -0.50 -11.84
N ARG A 102 1.95 -1.42 -12.52
CA ARG A 102 1.73 -1.71 -13.95
C ARG A 102 0.32 -2.19 -14.26
N ARG A 103 -0.30 -2.99 -13.38
CA ARG A 103 -1.64 -3.55 -13.60
C ARG A 103 -2.76 -2.55 -13.30
N ARG A 104 -2.54 -1.62 -12.38
CA ARG A 104 -3.60 -0.76 -11.81
C ARG A 104 -3.57 0.67 -12.31
N LEU A 105 -2.42 1.15 -12.81
CA LEU A 105 -2.19 2.55 -13.16
C LEU A 105 -1.84 2.76 -14.65
N CYS A 106 -1.69 1.68 -15.42
CA CYS A 106 -1.44 1.69 -16.87
C CYS A 106 -2.56 0.95 -17.59
#